data_AF-L1JGY7-F1
#
_entry.id   AF-L1JGY7-F1
#
_cell.length_a   1.000
_cell.length_b   1.000
_cell.length_c   1.000
_cell.angle_alpha   90.00
_cell.angle_beta   90.00
_cell.angle_gamma   90.00
#
_symmetry.space_group_name_H-M   'P 1'
#
loop_
_entity.id
_entity.type
_entity.pdbx_description
1 polymer ?
#
loop_
_entity_poly.entity_id
_entity_poly.type
_entity_poly.pdbx_seq_one_letter_code
_entity_poly.pdbx_strand_id
1 'polypeptide(L)'
;MPPPTGSIMASEAEQSMFFRRRSSACSNTTADQARAQLLRAFEDADKDQSGKISKEELSIVLRNNLQIQLSDPVNDLEIIFDSLDNDHNGLICYDEFCRLFEPMIVRRASSSGTGTMDIDDLMKEAFNTILNDAKVERSIVIQGFMRAHQKLEREGKGFGKAFWGSKWRFKLFDAFYAKPSIEGSHVEVHDRYVHCKHKLADAAEGKNDWLNKMMTDDQEFRKELKDASIIPDYCKNWLAYILEIEKKEVNLSQHKVF
;
A
#
# COMPACT_ATOMS: atom_id res chain seq x y z
N MET A 1 -57.19 -15.21 -25.58
CA MET A 1 -55.98 -16.06 -25.68
C MET A 1 -54.90 -15.45 -24.81
N PRO A 2 -54.18 -16.24 -24.00
CA PRO A 2 -53.10 -15.72 -23.17
C PRO A 2 -51.86 -15.39 -24.03
N PRO A 3 -50.99 -14.45 -23.60
CA PRO A 3 -49.67 -14.28 -24.20
C PRO A 3 -48.74 -15.45 -23.84
N PRO A 4 -47.76 -15.77 -24.71
CA PRO A 4 -46.90 -16.93 -24.58
C PRO A 4 -45.75 -16.75 -23.58
N THR A 5 -45.27 -17.91 -23.14
CA THR A 5 -44.29 -18.24 -22.11
C THR A 5 -42.85 -17.86 -22.48
N GLY A 6 -42.13 -17.28 -21.51
CA GLY A 6 -40.74 -17.66 -21.16
C GLY A 6 -39.58 -17.02 -21.94
N SER A 7 -38.90 -16.08 -21.30
CA SER A 7 -37.47 -16.24 -20.99
C SER A 7 -37.10 -15.32 -19.84
N ILE A 8 -36.66 -15.93 -18.74
CA ILE A 8 -36.25 -15.30 -17.50
C ILE A 8 -34.92 -14.60 -17.78
N MET A 9 -34.96 -13.30 -18.06
CA MET A 9 -33.84 -12.42 -17.71
C MET A 9 -34.04 -12.00 -16.25
N ALA A 10 -33.64 -12.90 -15.35
CA ALA A 10 -33.33 -12.49 -13.99
C ALA A 10 -32.21 -11.46 -14.10
N SER A 11 -32.56 -10.19 -13.94
CA SER A 11 -31.62 -9.06 -14.06
C SER A 11 -30.44 -9.28 -13.11
N GLU A 12 -29.25 -8.73 -13.43
CA GLU A 12 -28.08 -8.72 -12.54
C GLU A 12 -28.42 -8.20 -11.13
N ALA A 13 -29.48 -7.41 -11.01
CA ALA A 13 -30.04 -6.98 -9.73
C ALA A 13 -30.59 -8.14 -8.87
N GLU A 14 -31.14 -9.21 -9.45
CA GLU A 14 -31.59 -10.40 -8.71
C GLU A 14 -30.43 -11.30 -8.26
N GLN A 15 -29.33 -11.35 -9.01
CA GLN A 15 -28.10 -12.01 -8.54
C GLN A 15 -27.47 -11.24 -7.37
N SER A 16 -27.57 -9.90 -7.38
CA SER A 16 -27.20 -9.07 -6.22
C SER A 16 -28.17 -9.21 -5.02
N MET A 17 -29.37 -9.78 -5.20
CA MET A 17 -30.33 -9.98 -4.11
C MET A 17 -30.06 -11.22 -3.24
N PHE A 18 -29.20 -12.16 -3.66
CA PHE A 18 -28.75 -13.23 -2.75
C PHE A 18 -27.84 -12.72 -1.62
N PHE A 19 -27.32 -11.49 -1.74
CA PHE A 19 -26.51 -10.85 -0.71
C PHE A 19 -27.32 -10.25 0.46
N ARG A 20 -28.66 -10.15 0.33
CA ARG A 20 -29.49 -9.57 1.39
C ARG A 20 -29.87 -10.65 2.41
N ARG A 21 -29.09 -10.73 3.48
CA ARG A 21 -29.26 -11.58 4.68
C ARG A 21 -29.06 -13.09 4.46
N ARG A 22 -27.79 -13.51 4.47
CA ARG A 22 -27.38 -14.23 5.68
C ARG A 22 -26.84 -13.18 6.61
N SER A 23 -27.69 -12.75 7.53
CA SER A 23 -27.25 -12.01 8.70
C SER A 23 -25.99 -12.71 9.22
N SER A 24 -25.00 -11.92 9.62
CA SER A 24 -23.92 -12.24 10.55
C SER A 24 -24.44 -12.75 11.92
N ALA A 25 -25.51 -13.56 11.91
CA ALA A 25 -26.15 -14.22 13.04
C ALA A 25 -25.67 -15.69 13.17
N CYS A 26 -24.46 -15.98 12.68
CA CYS A 26 -23.68 -17.16 12.99
C CYS A 26 -22.43 -16.66 13.73
N SER A 27 -22.58 -16.27 15.00
CA SER A 27 -22.19 -17.11 16.14
C SER A 27 -20.67 -17.30 16.23
N ASN A 28 -20.03 -16.48 17.06
CA ASN A 28 -18.88 -16.80 17.89
C ASN A 28 -17.98 -17.95 17.40
N THR A 29 -16.97 -17.61 16.59
CA THR A 29 -16.14 -18.56 15.82
C THR A 29 -14.81 -18.85 16.53
N THR A 30 -14.48 -20.14 16.71
CA THR A 30 -13.16 -20.63 17.16
C THR A 30 -12.10 -20.49 16.05
N ALA A 31 -10.81 -20.65 16.37
CA ALA A 31 -9.73 -20.56 15.37
C ALA A 31 -9.92 -21.51 14.17
N ASP A 32 -10.32 -22.76 14.41
CA ASP A 32 -10.52 -23.73 13.33
C ASP A 32 -11.72 -23.36 12.45
N GLN A 33 -12.79 -22.85 13.07
CA GLN A 33 -13.93 -22.36 12.32
C GLN A 33 -13.57 -21.08 11.54
N ALA A 34 -12.68 -20.22 12.07
CA ALA A 34 -12.23 -19.02 11.38
C ALA A 34 -11.39 -19.38 10.15
N ARG A 35 -10.50 -20.38 10.24
CA ARG A 35 -9.76 -20.91 9.08
C ARG A 35 -10.70 -21.50 8.03
N ALA A 36 -11.73 -22.23 8.44
CA ALA A 36 -12.73 -22.76 7.53
C ALA A 36 -13.55 -21.65 6.84
N GLN A 37 -13.86 -20.57 7.56
CA GLN A 37 -14.50 -19.39 6.96
C GLN A 37 -13.55 -18.63 6.02
N LEU A 38 -12.26 -18.56 6.34
CA LEU A 38 -11.25 -17.96 5.48
C LEU A 38 -11.09 -18.73 4.16
N LEU A 39 -11.10 -20.07 4.21
CA LEU A 39 -11.13 -20.91 3.00
C LEU A 39 -12.36 -20.61 2.14
N ARG A 40 -13.54 -20.52 2.75
CA ARG A 40 -14.77 -20.16 2.02
C ARG A 40 -14.68 -18.77 1.40
N ALA A 41 -14.13 -17.79 2.12
CA ALA A 41 -13.93 -16.45 1.58
C ALA A 41 -12.98 -16.45 0.37
N PHE A 42 -11.95 -17.30 0.38
CA PHE A 42 -11.06 -17.51 -0.76
C PHE A 42 -11.79 -18.15 -1.95
N GLU A 43 -12.51 -19.25 -1.72
CA GLU A 43 -13.31 -19.93 -2.76
C GLU A 43 -14.40 -19.01 -3.34
N ASP A 44 -15.00 -18.15 -2.51
CA ASP A 44 -15.99 -17.17 -2.95
C ASP A 44 -15.36 -16.02 -3.75
N ALA A 45 -14.08 -15.71 -3.51
CA ALA A 45 -13.33 -14.69 -4.23
C ALA A 45 -12.91 -15.17 -5.62
N ASP A 46 -12.43 -16.41 -5.72
CA ASP A 46 -12.01 -17.10 -6.96
C ASP A 46 -13.24 -17.45 -7.82
N LYS A 47 -13.67 -16.49 -8.65
CA LYS A 47 -14.91 -16.60 -9.45
C LYS A 47 -14.75 -17.54 -10.62
N ASP A 48 -13.55 -17.60 -11.19
CA ASP A 48 -13.25 -18.48 -12.31
C ASP A 48 -12.81 -19.89 -11.89
N GLN A 49 -12.67 -20.13 -10.57
CA GLN A 49 -12.26 -21.41 -9.97
C GLN A 49 -10.87 -21.85 -10.44
N SER A 50 -9.98 -20.90 -10.70
CA SER A 50 -8.60 -21.17 -11.10
C SER A 50 -7.74 -21.72 -9.97
N GLY A 51 -8.22 -21.64 -8.72
CA GLY A 51 -7.46 -21.94 -7.50
C GLY A 51 -6.56 -20.78 -7.06
N LYS A 52 -6.70 -19.60 -7.68
CA LYS A 52 -5.95 -18.39 -7.36
C LYS A 52 -6.85 -17.16 -7.50
N ILE A 53 -6.52 -16.08 -6.81
CA ILE A 53 -7.26 -14.82 -6.87
C ILE A 53 -6.50 -13.83 -7.74
N SER A 54 -7.16 -13.37 -8.81
CA SER A 54 -6.70 -12.24 -9.63
C SER A 54 -6.93 -10.89 -8.96
N LYS A 55 -6.29 -9.85 -9.48
CA LYS A 55 -6.45 -8.48 -8.97
C LYS A 55 -7.87 -7.96 -9.12
N GLU A 56 -8.53 -8.32 -10.22
CA GLU A 56 -9.91 -7.98 -10.53
C GLU A 56 -10.87 -8.63 -9.52
N GLU A 57 -10.66 -9.92 -9.21
CA GLU A 57 -11.46 -10.64 -8.21
C GLU A 57 -11.28 -10.07 -6.81
N LEU A 58 -10.03 -9.79 -6.41
CA LEU A 58 -9.76 -9.13 -5.13
C LEU A 58 -10.46 -7.77 -5.04
N SER A 59 -10.45 -6.98 -6.13
CA SER A 59 -11.14 -5.69 -6.17
C SER A 59 -12.64 -5.83 -5.92
N ILE A 60 -13.27 -6.90 -6.42
CA ILE A 60 -14.69 -7.16 -6.22
C ILE A 60 -14.95 -7.49 -4.74
N VAL A 61 -14.13 -8.36 -4.14
CA VAL A 61 -14.25 -8.76 -2.73
C VAL A 61 -14.10 -7.55 -1.79
N LEU A 62 -13.07 -6.73 -1.99
CA LEU A 62 -12.81 -5.56 -1.15
C LEU A 62 -13.98 -4.57 -1.15
N ARG A 63 -14.57 -4.30 -2.32
CA ARG A 63 -15.64 -3.30 -2.48
C ARG A 63 -17.01 -3.84 -2.13
N ASN A 64 -17.35 -5.03 -2.63
CA ASN A 64 -18.72 -5.55 -2.59
C ASN A 64 -18.98 -6.40 -1.35
N ASN A 65 -17.99 -7.20 -0.91
CA ASN A 65 -18.15 -8.10 0.23
C ASN A 65 -17.74 -7.42 1.53
N LEU A 66 -16.53 -6.84 1.57
CA LEU A 66 -15.95 -6.26 2.79
C LEU A 66 -16.28 -4.76 2.97
N GLN A 67 -16.76 -4.09 1.93
CA GLN A 67 -17.13 -2.67 1.94
C GLN A 67 -16.00 -1.76 2.45
N ILE A 68 -14.76 -2.11 2.11
CA ILE A 68 -13.58 -1.33 2.48
C ILE A 68 -13.54 -0.06 1.63
N GLN A 69 -13.37 1.08 2.30
CA GLN A 69 -13.30 2.38 1.64
C GLN A 69 -11.89 2.62 1.12
N LEU A 70 -11.71 2.47 -0.19
CA LEU A 70 -10.46 2.80 -0.87
C LEU A 70 -10.49 4.30 -1.21
N SER A 71 -9.56 5.06 -0.64
CA SER A 71 -9.45 6.51 -0.88
C SER A 71 -8.85 6.80 -2.25
N ASP A 72 -7.91 5.95 -2.68
CA ASP A 72 -7.34 5.93 -4.02
C ASP A 72 -7.51 4.50 -4.57
N PRO A 73 -8.62 4.20 -5.30
CA PRO A 73 -8.98 2.83 -5.64
C PRO A 73 -7.92 2.05 -6.42
N VAL A 74 -7.08 2.72 -7.20
CA VAL A 74 -6.01 2.08 -7.99
C VAL A 74 -4.82 1.80 -7.09
N ASN A 75 -4.31 2.83 -6.39
CA ASN A 75 -3.14 2.65 -5.55
C ASN A 75 -3.45 1.76 -4.34
N ASP A 76 -4.58 1.94 -3.67
CA ASP A 76 -4.97 1.18 -2.47
C ASP A 76 -5.16 -0.31 -2.77
N LEU A 77 -5.75 -0.63 -3.93
CA LEU A 77 -5.84 -2.02 -4.41
C LEU A 77 -4.46 -2.60 -4.70
N GLU A 78 -3.57 -1.84 -5.33
CA GLU A 78 -2.18 -2.25 -5.55
C GLU A 78 -1.47 -2.56 -4.23
N ILE A 79 -1.63 -1.70 -3.21
CA ILE A 79 -1.00 -1.90 -1.89
C ILE A 79 -1.45 -3.22 -1.29
N ILE A 80 -2.76 -3.47 -1.28
CA ILE A 80 -3.32 -4.69 -0.70
C ILE A 80 -2.88 -5.93 -1.51
N PHE A 81 -2.92 -5.83 -2.83
CA PHE A 81 -2.55 -6.93 -3.72
C PHE A 81 -1.08 -7.32 -3.56
N ASP A 82 -0.17 -6.36 -3.64
CA ASP A 82 1.27 -6.59 -3.47
C ASP A 82 1.61 -7.11 -2.06
N SER A 83 0.80 -6.78 -1.05
CA SER A 83 0.97 -7.32 0.31
C SER A 83 0.52 -8.79 0.44
N LEU A 84 -0.27 -9.29 -0.51
CA LEU A 84 -0.73 -10.68 -0.56
C LEU A 84 0.13 -11.53 -1.52
N ASP A 85 0.44 -11.01 -2.71
CA ASP A 85 1.19 -11.68 -3.79
C ASP A 85 2.70 -11.71 -3.48
N ASN A 86 3.09 -12.62 -2.58
CA ASN A 86 4.44 -12.71 -2.03
C ASN A 86 5.45 -13.35 -3.00
N ASP A 87 5.01 -14.19 -3.93
CA ASP A 87 5.89 -14.72 -4.98
C ASP A 87 5.91 -13.85 -6.27
N HIS A 88 5.08 -12.80 -6.29
CA HIS A 88 4.97 -11.81 -7.38
C HIS A 88 4.59 -12.44 -8.72
N ASN A 89 3.82 -13.52 -8.69
CA ASN A 89 3.36 -14.18 -9.90
C ASN A 89 2.14 -13.46 -10.53
N GLY A 90 1.59 -12.44 -9.87
CA GLY A 90 0.43 -11.68 -10.31
C GLY A 90 -0.91 -12.33 -9.96
N LEU A 91 -0.91 -13.38 -9.14
CA LEU A 91 -2.08 -14.12 -8.67
C LEU A 91 -1.84 -14.60 -7.23
N ILE A 92 -2.85 -14.46 -6.38
CA ILE A 92 -2.75 -14.82 -4.96
C ILE A 92 -3.23 -16.26 -4.77
N CYS A 93 -2.35 -17.16 -4.36
CA CYS A 93 -2.75 -18.53 -4.00
C CYS A 93 -3.31 -18.60 -2.57
N TYR A 94 -3.94 -19.72 -2.20
CA TYR A 94 -4.53 -19.89 -0.87
C TYR A 94 -3.51 -19.77 0.27
N ASP A 95 -2.28 -20.27 0.07
CA ASP A 95 -1.23 -20.18 1.08
C ASP A 95 -0.81 -18.72 1.32
N GLU A 96 -0.72 -17.92 0.27
CA GLU A 96 -0.45 -16.48 0.33
C GLU A 96 -1.57 -15.72 1.02
N PHE A 97 -2.82 -16.04 0.68
CA PHE A 97 -3.99 -15.49 1.34
C PHE A 97 -3.97 -15.77 2.85
N CYS A 98 -3.68 -17.01 3.25
CA CYS A 98 -3.60 -17.39 4.66
C CYS A 98 -2.47 -16.69 5.42
N ARG A 99 -1.31 -16.46 4.79
CA ARG A 99 -0.16 -15.83 5.44
C ARG A 99 -0.51 -14.47 6.05
N LEU A 100 -1.39 -13.70 5.41
CA LEU A 100 -1.82 -12.41 5.93
C LEU A 100 -2.69 -12.55 7.20
N PHE A 101 -3.63 -13.48 7.21
CA PHE A 101 -4.67 -13.53 8.26
C PHE A 101 -4.35 -14.47 9.42
N GLU A 102 -3.56 -15.53 9.18
CA GLU A 102 -3.25 -16.53 10.20
C GLU A 102 -2.62 -15.93 11.48
N PRO A 103 -1.66 -14.98 11.41
CA PRO A 103 -1.13 -14.34 12.61
C PRO A 103 -2.21 -13.64 13.45
N MET A 104 -3.19 -13.00 12.80
CA MET A 104 -4.30 -12.33 13.48
C MET A 104 -5.28 -13.31 14.11
N ILE A 105 -5.54 -14.44 13.44
CA ILE A 105 -6.35 -15.55 13.98
C ILE A 105 -5.71 -16.09 15.25
N VAL A 106 -4.42 -16.41 15.21
CA VAL A 106 -3.66 -16.94 16.37
C VAL A 106 -3.66 -15.94 17.54
N ARG A 107 -3.41 -14.66 17.25
CA ARG A 107 -3.41 -13.58 18.26
C ARG A 107 -4.78 -13.46 18.95
N ARG A 108 -5.87 -13.46 18.17
CA ARG A 108 -7.23 -13.34 18.71
C ARG A 108 -7.66 -14.61 19.48
N ALA A 109 -7.25 -15.79 19.04
CA ALA A 109 -7.52 -17.04 19.74
C ALA A 109 -6.82 -17.13 21.11
N SER A 110 -5.66 -16.50 21.26
CA SER A 110 -4.87 -16.51 22.49
C SER A 110 -5.31 -15.45 23.53
N SER A 111 -6.17 -14.52 23.14
CA SER A 111 -6.60 -13.40 24.00
C SER A 111 -7.83 -13.83 24.84
N SER A 112 -7.66 -13.98 26.16
CA SER A 112 -8.57 -14.65 27.11
C SER A 112 -9.98 -14.04 27.35
N GLY A 113 -10.45 -13.11 26.52
CA GLY A 113 -11.79 -12.53 26.62
C GLY A 113 -12.68 -13.05 25.49
N THR A 114 -13.68 -13.90 25.81
CA THR A 114 -14.68 -14.46 24.89
C THR A 114 -14.10 -14.73 23.49
N GLY A 115 -13.42 -15.87 23.31
CA GLY A 115 -12.68 -16.27 22.10
C GLY A 115 -13.53 -16.45 20.85
N THR A 116 -14.11 -15.35 20.39
CA THR A 116 -15.13 -15.30 19.36
C THR A 116 -14.70 -14.22 18.37
N MET A 117 -14.38 -14.62 17.14
CA MET A 117 -13.93 -13.70 16.09
C MET A 117 -14.86 -13.75 14.87
N ASP A 118 -15.15 -12.58 14.31
CA ASP A 118 -15.80 -12.45 13.01
C ASP A 118 -14.72 -12.36 11.92
N ILE A 119 -14.81 -13.19 10.89
CA ILE A 119 -13.81 -13.29 9.84
C ILE A 119 -13.81 -12.06 8.92
N ASP A 120 -14.98 -11.47 8.64
CA ASP A 120 -15.09 -10.30 7.78
C ASP A 120 -14.46 -9.11 8.48
N ASP A 121 -14.69 -8.97 9.78
CA ASP A 121 -14.07 -7.91 10.58
C ASP A 121 -12.56 -8.14 10.79
N LEU A 122 -12.12 -9.40 10.84
CA LEU A 122 -10.68 -9.74 10.83
C LEU A 122 -10.05 -9.30 9.51
N MET A 123 -10.65 -9.67 8.37
CA MET A 123 -10.13 -9.31 7.05
C MET A 123 -10.12 -7.80 6.84
N LYS A 124 -11.19 -7.10 7.24
CA LYS A 124 -11.25 -5.63 7.22
C LYS A 124 -10.17 -5.00 8.08
N GLU A 125 -9.92 -5.51 9.29
CA GLU A 125 -8.84 -4.99 10.14
C GLU A 125 -7.48 -5.17 9.47
N ALA A 126 -7.21 -6.34 8.90
CA ALA A 126 -5.93 -6.61 8.22
C ALA A 126 -5.68 -5.64 7.06
N PHE A 127 -6.66 -5.50 6.17
CA PHE A 127 -6.55 -4.61 5.01
C PHE A 127 -6.47 -3.14 5.40
N ASN A 128 -7.26 -2.69 6.38
CA ASN A 128 -7.15 -1.32 6.88
C ASN A 128 -5.80 -1.04 7.54
N THR A 129 -5.19 -2.04 8.20
CA THR A 129 -3.85 -1.92 8.78
C THR A 129 -2.82 -1.70 7.67
N ILE A 130 -2.82 -2.54 6.63
CA ILE A 130 -1.96 -2.37 5.45
C ILE A 130 -2.09 -0.97 4.84
N LEU A 131 -3.32 -0.51 4.59
CA LEU A 131 -3.57 0.80 3.99
C LEU A 131 -3.11 1.95 4.89
N ASN A 132 -3.33 1.82 6.21
CA ASN A 132 -2.90 2.83 7.16
C ASN A 132 -1.38 2.89 7.27
N ASP A 133 -0.69 1.75 7.32
CA ASP A 133 0.76 1.69 7.39
C ASP A 133 1.39 2.35 6.15
N ALA A 134 0.91 1.99 4.95
CA ALA A 134 1.35 2.62 3.71
C ALA A 134 1.07 4.14 3.66
N LYS A 135 -0.03 4.60 4.28
CA LYS A 135 -0.36 6.02 4.40
C LYS A 135 0.59 6.74 5.37
N VAL A 136 0.92 6.12 6.50
CA VAL A 136 1.88 6.64 7.49
C VAL A 136 3.26 6.77 6.86
N GLU A 137 3.74 5.73 6.19
CA GLU A 137 5.03 5.74 5.46
C GLU A 137 5.06 6.84 4.41
N ARG A 138 4.02 6.95 3.58
CA ARG A 138 3.89 8.03 2.59
C ARG A 138 3.95 9.40 3.24
N SER A 139 3.31 9.60 4.39
CA SER A 139 3.35 10.85 5.14
C SER A 139 4.76 11.18 5.62
N ILE A 140 5.49 10.20 6.15
CA ILE A 140 6.89 10.35 6.59
C ILE A 140 7.77 10.77 5.42
N VAL A 141 7.63 10.10 4.27
CA VAL A 141 8.42 10.39 3.07
C VAL A 141 8.14 11.80 2.56
N ILE A 142 6.86 12.21 2.44
CA ILE A 142 6.48 13.57 2.05
C ILE A 142 7.04 14.60 3.03
N GLN A 143 6.91 14.37 4.34
CA GLN A 143 7.44 15.29 5.35
C GLN A 143 8.96 15.43 5.26
N GLY A 144 9.68 14.33 5.02
CA GLY A 144 11.13 14.35 4.82
C GLY A 144 11.53 15.17 3.61
N PHE A 145 10.81 15.00 2.50
CA PHE A 145 11.01 15.79 1.28
C PHE A 145 10.84 17.29 1.55
N MET A 146 9.76 17.66 2.27
CA MET A 146 9.48 19.06 2.60
C MET A 146 10.49 19.64 3.60
N ARG A 147 10.89 18.88 4.61
CA ARG A 147 11.84 19.36 5.64
C ARG A 147 13.26 19.47 5.12
N ALA A 148 13.68 18.60 4.21
CA ALA A 148 14.97 18.73 3.53
C ALA A 148 15.05 20.08 2.78
N HIS A 149 13.96 20.48 2.13
CA HIS A 149 13.90 21.77 1.43
C HIS A 149 14.01 22.93 2.41
N GLN A 150 13.16 22.94 3.44
CA GLN A 150 13.14 23.99 4.47
C GLN A 150 14.47 24.12 5.21
N LYS A 151 15.23 23.04 5.36
CA LYS A 151 16.56 23.08 5.98
C LYS A 151 17.56 23.78 5.08
N LEU A 152 17.65 23.39 3.81
CA LEU A 152 18.57 24.04 2.87
C LEU A 152 18.25 25.53 2.69
N GLU A 153 16.96 25.88 2.61
CA GLU A 153 16.51 27.27 2.50
C GLU A 153 16.98 28.12 3.69
N ARG A 154 16.90 27.59 4.92
CA ARG A 154 17.41 28.26 6.12
C ARG A 154 18.93 28.44 6.13
N GLU A 155 19.67 27.52 5.51
CA GLU A 155 21.13 27.59 5.34
C GLU A 155 21.54 28.56 4.21
N GLY A 156 20.59 29.25 3.56
CA GLY A 156 20.84 30.11 2.40
C GLY A 156 21.14 29.33 1.11
N LYS A 157 21.16 27.99 1.19
CA LYS A 157 21.22 27.07 0.06
C LYS A 157 19.81 26.87 -0.52
N GLY A 158 19.68 26.18 -1.64
CA GLY A 158 18.37 25.75 -2.14
C GLY A 158 18.10 26.07 -3.60
N PHE A 159 16.83 25.96 -3.97
CA PHE A 159 16.37 25.68 -5.34
C PHE A 159 15.76 26.89 -6.05
N GLY A 160 16.24 28.09 -5.76
CA GLY A 160 15.69 29.30 -6.38
C GLY A 160 14.36 29.76 -5.76
N LYS A 161 13.75 30.81 -6.34
CA LYS A 161 12.46 31.36 -5.89
C LYS A 161 11.25 30.54 -6.39
N ALA A 162 11.46 29.55 -7.26
CA ALA A 162 10.40 28.86 -7.99
C ALA A 162 10.13 27.41 -7.53
N PHE A 163 10.77 26.94 -6.45
CA PHE A 163 10.72 25.55 -5.97
C PHE A 163 9.33 24.88 -6.05
N TRP A 164 8.29 25.55 -5.57
CA TRP A 164 6.94 24.98 -5.48
C TRP A 164 6.18 24.89 -6.82
N GLY A 165 6.58 25.68 -7.82
CA GLY A 165 6.00 25.71 -9.16
C GLY A 165 6.74 24.85 -10.19
N SER A 166 7.90 24.34 -9.84
CA SER A 166 8.78 23.61 -10.76
C SER A 166 8.40 22.13 -10.92
N LYS A 167 8.46 21.63 -12.16
CA LYS A 167 8.14 20.23 -12.49
C LYS A 167 9.17 19.25 -11.95
N TRP A 168 10.41 19.69 -11.76
CA TRP A 168 11.49 18.83 -11.30
C TRP A 168 11.21 18.17 -9.95
N ARG A 169 10.50 18.85 -9.03
CA ARG A 169 10.20 18.33 -7.69
C ARG A 169 9.39 17.04 -7.74
N PHE A 170 8.45 16.97 -8.69
CA PHE A 170 7.65 15.78 -8.96
C PHE A 170 8.50 14.70 -9.60
N LYS A 171 9.32 15.04 -10.60
CA LYS A 171 10.26 14.07 -11.21
C LYS A 171 11.20 13.44 -10.17
N LEU A 172 11.75 14.23 -9.25
CA LEU A 172 12.62 13.72 -8.18
C LEU A 172 11.84 12.86 -7.18
N PHE A 173 10.71 13.36 -6.69
CA PHE A 173 9.89 12.61 -5.74
C PHE A 173 9.41 11.28 -6.35
N ASP A 174 8.97 11.32 -7.60
CA ASP A 174 8.45 10.16 -8.31
C ASP A 174 9.55 9.14 -8.57
N ALA A 175 10.74 9.58 -8.96
CA ALA A 175 11.86 8.69 -9.14
C ALA A 175 12.27 7.98 -7.84
N PHE A 176 12.16 8.64 -6.68
CA PHE A 176 12.65 8.07 -5.42
C PHE A 176 11.58 7.28 -4.66
N TYR A 177 10.31 7.67 -4.75
CA TYR A 177 9.23 7.07 -3.96
C TYR A 177 8.01 6.64 -4.76
N ALA A 178 7.65 7.31 -5.88
CA ALA A 178 6.50 6.87 -6.64
C ALA A 178 6.81 5.57 -7.41
N LYS A 179 5.75 4.88 -7.84
CA LYS A 179 5.87 3.73 -8.73
C LYS A 179 6.59 4.20 -10.00
N PRO A 180 7.79 3.70 -10.34
CA PRO A 180 8.47 4.11 -11.55
C PRO A 180 7.60 3.70 -12.74
N SER A 181 7.01 4.68 -13.42
CA SER A 181 6.19 4.45 -14.62
C SER A 181 7.02 4.35 -15.90
N ILE A 182 8.36 4.37 -15.81
CA ILE A 182 9.25 4.36 -16.99
C ILE A 182 10.50 3.54 -16.67
N GLU A 183 10.79 2.58 -17.56
CA GLU A 183 12.00 1.75 -17.69
C GLU A 183 12.29 0.68 -16.61
N GLY A 184 11.57 -0.43 -16.72
CA GLY A 184 12.19 -1.76 -16.59
C GLY A 184 12.32 -2.41 -15.20
N SER A 185 11.89 -1.74 -14.12
CA SER A 185 11.82 -2.37 -12.80
C SER A 185 10.53 -1.96 -12.08
N HIS A 186 9.63 -2.92 -11.85
CA HIS A 186 8.49 -2.73 -10.95
C HIS A 186 9.04 -2.64 -9.52
N VAL A 187 8.83 -1.50 -8.85
CA VAL A 187 9.04 -1.41 -7.40
C VAL A 187 7.69 -1.68 -6.78
N GLU A 188 7.58 -2.79 -6.06
CA GLU A 188 6.39 -3.18 -5.32
C GLU A 188 5.98 -2.09 -4.35
N VAL A 189 4.67 -1.91 -4.19
CA VAL A 189 4.15 -0.81 -3.43
C VAL A 189 4.57 -0.88 -1.95
N HIS A 190 4.62 -2.09 -1.39
CA HIS A 190 5.07 -2.34 -0.02
C HIS A 190 6.55 -1.97 0.18
N ASP A 191 7.39 -2.20 -0.83
CA ASP A 191 8.82 -1.92 -0.76
C ASP A 191 9.20 -0.47 -1.06
N ARG A 192 8.26 0.38 -1.49
CA ARG A 192 8.55 1.78 -1.86
C ARG A 192 9.26 2.55 -0.75
N TYR A 193 8.90 2.31 0.50
CA TYR A 193 9.51 2.99 1.63
C TYR A 193 10.98 2.59 1.81
N VAL A 194 11.28 1.29 1.74
CA VAL A 194 12.66 0.76 1.82
C VAL A 194 13.49 1.19 0.59
N HIS A 195 12.92 1.05 -0.60
CA HIS A 195 13.56 1.44 -1.85
C HIS A 195 13.91 2.93 -1.88
N CYS A 196 13.00 3.79 -1.42
CA CYS A 196 13.24 5.23 -1.28
C CYS A 196 14.45 5.51 -0.38
N LYS A 197 14.56 4.84 0.77
CA LYS A 197 15.73 4.99 1.66
C LYS A 197 17.04 4.60 0.96
N HIS A 198 17.07 3.49 0.24
CA HIS A 198 18.26 3.06 -0.51
C HIS A 198 18.63 4.06 -1.60
N LYS A 199 17.67 4.50 -2.42
CA LYS A 199 17.92 5.51 -3.47
C LYS A 199 18.41 6.83 -2.89
N LEU A 200 17.85 7.27 -1.76
CA LEU A 200 18.30 8.48 -1.08
C LEU A 200 19.72 8.32 -0.53
N ALA A 201 20.09 7.15 -0.02
CA ALA A 201 21.45 6.87 0.45
C ALA A 201 22.45 6.93 -0.71
N ASP A 202 22.15 6.24 -1.82
CA ASP A 202 22.98 6.27 -3.02
C ASP A 202 23.13 7.69 -3.56
N ALA A 203 22.02 8.46 -3.63
CA ALA A 203 22.03 9.84 -4.11
C ALA A 203 22.82 10.77 -3.19
N ALA A 204 22.74 10.58 -1.87
CA ALA A 204 23.52 11.35 -0.90
C ALA A 204 25.03 11.13 -1.04
N GLU A 205 25.44 9.97 -1.57
CA GLU A 205 26.83 9.63 -1.87
C GLU A 205 27.24 9.91 -3.33
N GLY A 206 26.32 10.44 -4.15
CA GLY A 206 26.55 10.69 -5.57
C GLY A 206 26.61 9.42 -6.44
N LYS A 207 26.12 8.28 -5.92
CA LYS A 207 26.13 6.96 -6.57
C LYS A 207 24.83 6.63 -7.31
N ASN A 208 23.84 7.52 -7.30
CA ASN A 208 22.57 7.26 -7.97
C ASN A 208 22.64 7.60 -9.47
N ASP A 209 22.69 6.57 -10.32
CA ASP A 209 22.86 6.71 -11.77
C ASP A 209 21.75 7.52 -12.44
N TRP A 210 20.49 7.25 -12.07
CA TRP A 210 19.34 7.98 -12.61
C TRP A 210 19.47 9.48 -12.35
N LEU A 211 19.79 9.84 -11.10
CA LEU A 211 19.95 11.24 -10.71
C LEU A 211 21.16 11.87 -11.42
N ASN A 212 22.29 11.18 -11.48
CA ASN A 212 23.49 11.68 -12.16
C ASN A 212 23.25 11.94 -13.65
N LYS A 213 22.52 11.05 -14.33
CA LYS A 213 22.08 11.21 -15.71
C LYS A 213 21.12 12.39 -15.85
N MET A 214 20.09 12.46 -14.99
CA MET A 214 19.12 13.55 -14.94
C MET A 214 19.81 14.92 -14.80
N MET A 215 20.80 15.02 -13.91
CA MET A 215 21.60 16.23 -13.68
C MET A 215 22.48 16.64 -14.87
N THR A 216 22.80 15.70 -15.76
CA THR A 216 23.61 15.94 -16.95
C THR A 216 22.74 16.31 -18.15
N ASP A 217 21.68 15.54 -18.38
CA ASP A 217 20.89 15.55 -19.61
C ASP A 217 19.72 16.55 -19.56
N ASP A 218 19.10 16.77 -18.39
CA ASP A 218 17.91 17.62 -18.26
C ASP A 218 18.30 19.09 -18.00
N GLN A 219 18.41 19.87 -19.08
CA GLN A 219 18.72 21.30 -19.00
C GLN A 219 17.64 22.12 -18.28
N GLU A 220 16.38 21.68 -18.30
CA GLU A 220 15.28 22.35 -17.60
C GLU A 220 15.46 22.15 -16.09
N PHE A 221 15.73 20.92 -15.66
CA PHE A 221 16.05 20.57 -14.27
C PHE A 221 17.17 21.46 -13.71
N ARG A 222 18.29 21.58 -14.43
CA ARG A 222 19.46 22.36 -13.98
C ARG A 222 19.18 23.84 -13.82
N LYS A 223 18.34 24.43 -14.70
CA LYS A 223 17.98 25.87 -14.64
C LYS A 223 17.15 26.20 -13.41
N GLU A 224 16.45 25.21 -12.85
CA GLU A 224 15.63 25.37 -11.66
C GLU A 224 16.46 25.24 -10.36
N LEU A 225 17.75 24.87 -10.44
CA LEU A 225 18.67 24.83 -9.31
C LEU A 225 19.49 26.11 -9.22
N LYS A 226 19.72 26.66 -8.02
CA LYS A 226 20.76 27.68 -7.85
C LYS A 226 22.17 27.07 -7.99
N ASP A 227 22.32 25.85 -7.48
CA ASP A 227 23.56 25.10 -7.49
C ASP A 227 23.22 23.60 -7.50
N ALA A 228 23.79 22.85 -8.45
CA ALA A 228 23.61 21.41 -8.59
C ALA A 228 24.20 20.62 -7.42
N SER A 229 25.23 21.17 -6.75
CA SER A 229 25.92 20.54 -5.62
C SER A 229 25.00 20.33 -4.41
N ILE A 230 23.84 21.01 -4.36
CA ILE A 230 22.90 20.90 -3.23
C ILE A 230 22.10 19.60 -3.25
N ILE A 231 22.05 18.90 -4.38
CA ILE A 231 21.17 17.73 -4.55
C ILE A 231 21.59 16.57 -3.62
N PRO A 232 22.87 16.15 -3.55
CA PRO A 232 23.30 15.16 -2.57
C PRO A 232 23.00 15.58 -1.13
N ASP A 233 23.23 16.86 -0.79
CA ASP A 233 22.89 17.43 0.51
C ASP A 233 21.37 17.34 0.77
N TYR A 234 20.53 17.60 -0.23
CA TYR A 234 19.07 17.48 -0.13
C TYR A 234 18.65 16.04 0.15
N CYS A 235 19.12 15.08 -0.65
CA CYS A 235 18.84 13.65 -0.47
C CYS A 235 19.30 13.16 0.91
N LYS A 236 20.48 13.59 1.36
CA LYS A 236 21.01 13.30 2.70
C LYS A 236 20.11 13.82 3.81
N ASN A 237 19.62 15.06 3.69
CA ASN A 237 18.73 15.65 4.69
C ASN A 237 17.34 14.99 4.69
N TRP A 238 16.85 14.58 3.52
CA TRP A 238 15.60 13.83 3.40
C TRP A 238 15.73 12.47 4.10
N LEU A 239 16.76 11.69 3.77
CA LEU A 239 17.04 10.41 4.42
C LEU A 239 17.22 10.57 5.94
N ALA A 240 17.98 11.57 6.37
CA ALA A 240 18.22 11.83 7.79
C ALA A 240 16.91 12.05 8.56
N TYR A 241 15.93 12.74 7.96
CA TYR A 241 14.62 12.91 8.57
C TYR A 241 13.88 11.58 8.74
N ILE A 242 13.84 10.76 7.67
CA ILE A 242 13.18 9.45 7.70
C ILE A 242 13.77 8.59 8.83
N LEU A 243 15.11 8.48 8.88
CA LEU A 243 15.82 7.71 9.91
C LEU A 243 15.63 8.28 11.32
N GLU A 244 15.41 9.59 11.47
CA GLU A 244 15.09 10.21 12.77
C GLU A 244 13.72 9.79 13.28
N ILE A 245 12.71 9.73 12.41
CA ILE A 245 11.36 9.28 12.77
C ILE A 245 11.38 7.82 13.20
N GLU A 246 12.03 6.94 12.43
CA GLU A 246 12.17 5.52 12.77
C GLU A 246 12.83 5.31 14.14
N LYS A 247 13.91 6.04 14.43
CA LYS A 247 14.58 5.98 15.74
C LYS A 247 13.64 6.38 16.88
N LYS A 248 12.78 7.38 16.68
CA LYS A 248 11.80 7.81 17.68
C LYS A 248 10.73 6.75 17.91
N GLU A 249 10.25 6.11 16.85
CA GLU A 249 9.25 5.03 16.95
C GLU A 249 9.79 3.81 17.67
N VAL A 250 11.05 3.42 17.40
CA VAL A 250 11.74 2.34 18.13
C VAL A 250 11.84 2.68 19.62
N ASN A 251 12.28 3.89 19.96
CA ASN A 251 12.41 4.32 21.36
C ASN A 251 11.05 4.36 22.09
N LEU A 252 10.00 4.85 21.42
CA LEU A 252 8.63 4.86 21.97
C LEU A 252 8.09 3.45 22.19
N SER A 253 8.43 2.51 21.31
CA SER A 253 8.00 1.12 21.42
C SER A 253 8.73 0.40 22.57
N GLN A 254 10.01 0.71 22.80
CA GLN A 254 10.78 0.18 23.93
C GLN A 254 10.32 0.71 25.30
N HIS A 255 9.76 1.92 25.36
CA HIS A 255 9.25 2.50 26.62
C HIS A 255 7.81 2.11 26.97
N LYS A 256 7.05 1.46 26.07
CA LYS A 256 5.71 0.94 26.34
C LYS A 256 5.69 -0.47 26.96
N VAL A 257 6.86 -1.09 27.16
CA VAL A 257 7.01 -2.47 27.67
C VAL A 257 7.28 -2.51 29.19
N PHE A 258 7.10 -1.38 29.90
CA PHE A 258 7.28 -1.29 31.35
C PHE A 258 6.00 -0.83 32.07
#